data_AF-B1T0Q3-F1
#
_entry.id   AF-B1T0Q3-F1
#
_cell.length_a   1.000
_cell.length_b   1.000
_cell.length_c   1.000
_cell.angle_alpha   90.00
_cell.angle_beta   90.00
_cell.angle_gamma   90.00
#
_symmetry.space_group_name_H-M   'P 1'
#
loop_
_entity.id
_entity.type
_entity.pdbx_description
1 polymer ?
#
loop_
_entity_poly.entity_id
_entity_poly.type
_entity_poly.pdbx_seq_one_letter_code
_entity_poly.pdbx_strand_id
1 'polypeptide(L)'
;MFHIRRPPIRQSRARGTGAARAKLQDLTVQFRAAMTLRDYLLALKLARHALGHTPGNMTILGEHAPCLMRTGAYEEAYRAYRQILDAPPAQRAHASDTWLDCLGEVCG
;
A
#
# COMPACT_ATOMS: atom_id res chain seq x y z
N MET A 1 54.60 16.45 -12.51
CA MET A 1 53.49 17.31 -12.03
C MET A 1 52.14 16.73 -12.51
N PHE A 2 51.66 15.66 -11.87
CA PHE A 2 50.41 14.98 -12.30
C PHE A 2 49.19 15.72 -11.75
N HIS A 3 48.37 16.27 -12.65
CA HIS A 3 47.11 16.93 -12.30
C HIS A 3 45.99 15.89 -12.21
N ILE A 4 45.60 15.53 -10.99
CA ILE A 4 44.45 14.65 -10.74
C ILE A 4 43.17 15.47 -10.97
N ARG A 5 42.52 15.31 -12.12
CA ARG A 5 41.16 15.82 -12.36
C ARG A 5 40.17 14.91 -11.64
N ARG A 6 39.57 15.38 -10.54
CA ARG A 6 38.44 14.73 -9.88
C ARG A 6 37.16 14.92 -10.70
N PRO A 7 36.37 13.88 -11.01
CA PRO A 7 35.06 14.06 -11.64
C PRO A 7 34.03 14.55 -10.61
N PRO A 8 33.01 15.34 -11.01
CA PRO A 8 31.91 15.72 -10.13
C PRO A 8 31.01 14.49 -9.89
N ILE A 9 30.76 14.22 -8.61
CA ILE A 9 29.83 13.19 -8.16
C ILE A 9 28.43 13.61 -8.60
N ARG A 10 27.82 12.84 -9.50
CA ARG A 10 26.46 13.01 -10.00
C ARG A 10 25.45 12.75 -8.88
N GLN A 11 25.24 13.73 -8.00
CA GLN A 11 24.19 13.71 -6.99
C GLN A 11 22.83 14.00 -7.64
N SER A 12 22.21 12.99 -8.25
CA SER A 12 20.86 13.15 -8.79
C SER A 12 20.01 11.88 -8.75
N ARG A 13 20.03 11.16 -7.61
CA ARG A 13 19.08 10.06 -7.34
C ARG A 13 18.55 9.91 -5.91
N ALA A 14 18.98 10.73 -4.95
CA ALA A 14 18.56 10.58 -3.54
C ALA A 14 17.34 11.45 -3.12
N ARG A 15 16.92 12.44 -3.91
CA ARG A 15 15.78 13.32 -3.55
C ARG A 15 14.39 12.72 -3.83
N GLY A 16 14.30 11.62 -4.58
CA GLY A 16 13.01 11.04 -5.01
C GLY A 16 12.33 10.13 -3.97
N THR A 17 13.08 9.56 -3.03
CA THR A 17 12.56 8.54 -2.09
C THR A 17 11.92 9.15 -0.84
N GLY A 18 12.46 10.27 -0.34
CA GLY A 18 11.94 10.96 0.85
C GLY A 18 10.56 11.59 0.61
N ALA A 19 10.38 12.29 -0.52
CA ALA A 19 9.10 12.92 -0.86
C ALA A 19 8.00 11.88 -1.15
N ALA A 20 8.34 10.79 -1.86
CA ALA A 20 7.40 9.69 -2.11
C ALA A 20 6.99 8.98 -0.81
N ARG A 21 7.93 8.77 0.12
CA ARG A 21 7.66 8.18 1.44
C ARG A 21 6.81 9.10 2.31
N ALA A 22 7.07 10.40 2.33
CA ALA A 22 6.24 11.37 3.05
C ALA A 22 4.82 11.41 2.47
N LYS A 23 4.69 11.33 1.13
CA LYS A 23 3.38 11.27 0.48
C LYS A 23 2.61 10.00 0.81
N LEU A 24 3.30 8.85 0.88
CA LEU A 24 2.69 7.59 1.29
C LEU A 24 2.19 7.66 2.74
N GLN A 25 2.99 8.23 3.65
CA GLN A 25 2.60 8.43 5.05
C GLN A 25 1.36 9.32 5.18
N ASP A 26 1.31 10.43 4.43
CA ASP A 26 0.15 11.32 4.36
C ASP A 26 -1.11 10.57 3.91
N LEU A 27 -1.00 9.76 2.85
CA LEU A 27 -2.11 8.93 2.35
C LEU A 27 -2.58 7.91 3.40
N THR A 28 -1.67 7.27 4.13
CA THR A 28 -2.02 6.33 5.20
C THR A 28 -2.75 7.02 6.36
N VAL A 29 -2.33 8.24 6.75
CA VAL A 29 -3.01 9.00 7.80
C VAL A 29 -4.43 9.37 7.36
N GLN A 30 -4.60 9.89 6.14
CA GLN A 30 -5.92 10.23 5.61
C GLN A 30 -6.81 9.00 5.47
N PHE A 31 -6.24 7.86 5.05
CA PHE A 31 -6.97 6.59 4.93
C PHE A 31 -7.55 6.17 6.28
N ARG A 32 -6.73 6.21 7.34
CA ARG A 32 -7.16 5.87 8.70
C ARG A 32 -8.25 6.82 9.20
N ALA A 33 -8.13 8.12 8.92
CA ALA A 33 -9.16 9.08 9.27
C ALA A 33 -10.49 8.79 8.55
N ALA A 34 -10.45 8.48 7.24
CA ALA A 34 -11.62 8.08 6.47
C ALA A 34 -12.26 6.80 7.03
N MET A 35 -11.43 5.82 7.45
CA MET A 35 -11.90 4.59 8.10
C MET A 35 -12.60 4.85 9.44
N THR A 36 -12.08 5.75 10.28
CA THR A 36 -12.73 6.17 11.54
C THR A 36 -14.08 6.84 11.28
N LEU A 37 -14.18 7.64 10.23
CA LEU A 37 -15.43 8.27 9.78
C LEU A 37 -16.37 7.31 9.03
N ARG A 38 -15.95 6.06 8.80
CA ARG A 38 -16.65 5.07 7.97
C ARG A 38 -16.93 5.54 6.55
N ASP A 39 -16.14 6.49 6.04
CA ASP A 39 -16.17 6.92 4.65
C ASP A 39 -15.35 5.93 3.80
N TYR A 40 -15.95 4.78 3.53
CA TYR A 40 -15.31 3.69 2.80
C TYR A 40 -14.97 4.08 1.36
N LEU A 41 -15.74 4.98 0.73
CA LEU A 41 -15.46 5.43 -0.63
C LEU A 41 -14.20 6.30 -0.68
N LEU A 42 -14.04 7.21 0.28
CA LEU A 42 -12.82 8.01 0.40
C LEU A 42 -11.61 7.12 0.75
N ALA A 43 -11.78 6.18 1.69
CA ALA A 43 -10.75 5.22 2.07
C ALA A 43 -10.25 4.42 0.85
N LEU A 44 -11.16 3.93 0.00
CA LEU A 44 -10.80 3.22 -1.22
C LEU A 44 -10.03 4.08 -2.23
N LYS A 45 -10.42 5.35 -2.41
CA LYS A 45 -9.70 6.29 -3.28
C LYS A 45 -8.27 6.50 -2.79
N LEU A 46 -8.10 6.72 -1.48
CA LEU A 46 -6.80 6.93 -0.85
C LEU A 46 -5.91 5.69 -0.95
N ALA A 47 -6.48 4.51 -0.71
CA ALA A 47 -5.78 3.23 -0.82
C ALA A 47 -5.31 2.96 -2.26
N ARG A 48 -6.17 3.19 -3.26
CA ARG A 48 -5.80 3.06 -4.69
C ARG A 48 -4.67 4.01 -5.06
N HIS A 49 -4.71 5.25 -4.58
CA HIS A 49 -3.64 6.22 -4.83
C HIS A 49 -2.31 5.77 -4.19
N ALA A 50 -2.35 5.24 -2.96
CA ALA A 50 -1.18 4.73 -2.28
C ALA A 50 -0.60 3.47 -2.97
N LEU A 51 -1.45 2.55 -3.43
CA LEU A 51 -1.03 1.36 -4.21
C LEU A 51 -0.44 1.73 -5.57
N GLY A 52 -0.82 2.86 -6.17
CA GLY A 52 -0.17 3.39 -7.37
C GLY A 52 1.29 3.77 -7.16
N HIS A 53 1.66 4.19 -5.94
CA HIS A 53 3.04 4.50 -5.56
C HIS A 53 3.81 3.28 -5.04
N THR A 54 3.12 2.36 -4.36
CA THR A 54 3.70 1.12 -3.83
C THR A 54 2.85 -0.09 -4.20
N PRO A 55 2.97 -0.60 -5.43
CA PRO A 55 2.28 -1.82 -5.84
C PRO A 55 2.74 -2.99 -4.96
N GLY A 56 1.80 -3.76 -4.39
CA GLY A 56 2.12 -4.89 -3.52
C GLY A 56 2.48 -4.53 -2.08
N ASN A 57 2.10 -3.34 -1.62
CA ASN A 57 2.16 -3.02 -0.19
C ASN A 57 1.10 -3.82 0.57
N MET A 58 1.53 -4.87 1.26
CA MET A 58 0.66 -5.84 1.94
C MET A 58 -0.20 -5.22 3.04
N THR A 59 0.31 -4.20 3.73
CA THR A 59 -0.46 -3.49 4.75
C THR A 59 -1.65 -2.78 4.12
N ILE A 60 -1.43 -2.06 3.02
CA ILE A 60 -2.52 -1.34 2.32
C ILE A 60 -3.51 -2.34 1.72
N LEU A 61 -3.02 -3.44 1.13
CA LEU A 61 -3.85 -4.53 0.60
C LEU A 61 -4.71 -5.19 1.70
N GLY A 62 -4.18 -5.37 2.89
CA GLY A 62 -4.92 -5.94 4.03
C GLY A 62 -5.94 -4.96 4.61
N GLU A 63 -5.57 -3.69 4.76
CA GLU A 63 -6.42 -2.69 5.42
C GLU A 63 -7.57 -2.18 4.51
N HIS A 64 -7.38 -2.13 3.19
CA HIS A 64 -8.41 -1.60 2.27
C HIS A 64 -9.41 -2.65 1.75
N ALA A 65 -9.07 -3.95 1.78
CA ALA A 65 -9.94 -5.01 1.29
C ALA A 65 -11.28 -5.12 2.06
N PRO A 66 -11.35 -4.90 3.38
CA PRO A 66 -12.62 -4.79 4.09
C PRO A 66 -13.49 -3.63 3.56
N CYS A 67 -12.89 -2.51 3.15
CA CYS A 67 -13.63 -1.39 2.57
C CYS A 67 -14.34 -1.80 1.28
N LEU A 68 -13.67 -2.61 0.45
CA LEU A 68 -14.24 -3.14 -0.79
C LEU A 68 -15.47 -4.00 -0.50
N MET A 69 -15.40 -4.86 0.52
CA MET A 69 -16.56 -5.65 0.98
C MET A 69 -17.71 -4.76 1.45
N ARG A 70 -17.42 -3.71 2.24
CA ARG A 70 -18.44 -2.78 2.75
C ARG A 70 -19.12 -1.96 1.65
N THR A 71 -18.44 -1.76 0.52
CA THR A 71 -19.01 -1.11 -0.67
C THR A 71 -19.62 -2.08 -1.67
N GLY A 72 -19.64 -3.38 -1.37
CA GLY A 72 -20.18 -4.43 -2.26
C GLY A 72 -19.25 -4.86 -3.40
N ALA A 73 -18.01 -4.39 -3.42
CA ALA A 73 -16.99 -4.75 -4.42
C ALA A 73 -16.26 -6.05 -4.03
N TYR A 74 -17.03 -7.13 -3.86
CA TYR A 74 -16.50 -8.41 -3.36
C TYR A 74 -15.42 -9.03 -4.27
N GLU A 75 -15.56 -8.90 -5.59
CA GLU A 75 -14.56 -9.42 -6.53
C GLU A 75 -13.22 -8.69 -6.41
N GLU A 76 -13.24 -7.36 -6.25
CA GLU A 76 -12.03 -6.59 -6.00
C GLU A 76 -11.40 -6.96 -4.64
N ALA A 77 -12.23 -7.16 -3.61
CA ALA A 77 -11.76 -7.61 -2.30
C ALA A 77 -11.07 -8.96 -2.38
N TYR A 78 -11.68 -9.92 -3.08
CA TYR A 78 -11.11 -11.24 -3.33
C TYR A 78 -9.75 -11.15 -4.04
N ARG A 79 -9.64 -10.31 -5.07
CA ARG A 79 -8.37 -10.10 -5.79
C ARG A 79 -7.29 -9.51 -4.89
N ALA A 80 -7.63 -8.56 -4.01
CA ALA A 80 -6.68 -8.00 -3.04
C ALA A 80 -6.18 -9.07 -2.05
N TYR A 81 -7.08 -9.88 -1.49
CA TYR A 81 -6.70 -10.97 -0.60
C TYR A 81 -5.89 -12.08 -1.30
N ARG A 82 -6.22 -12.39 -2.56
CA ARG A 82 -5.43 -13.30 -3.41
C ARG A 82 -4.00 -12.80 -3.60
N GLN A 83 -3.79 -11.49 -3.79
CA GLN A 83 -2.44 -10.94 -3.89
C GLN A 83 -1.63 -11.13 -2.59
N ILE A 84 -2.28 -11.03 -1.43
CA ILE A 84 -1.63 -11.32 -0.14
C ILE A 84 -1.31 -12.81 -0.02
N LEU A 85 -2.25 -13.67 -0.40
CA LEU A 85 -2.07 -15.13 -0.39
C LEU A 85 -0.95 -15.60 -1.31
N ASP A 86 -0.81 -14.99 -2.49
CA ASP A 86 0.20 -15.37 -3.48
C ASP A 86 1.58 -14.73 -3.18
N ALA A 87 1.66 -13.78 -2.25
CA ALA A 87 2.93 -13.15 -1.86
C ALA A 87 3.84 -14.10 -1.05
N PRO A 88 5.18 -13.93 -1.12
CA PRO A 88 6.14 -14.69 -0.31
C PRO A 88 5.85 -14.56 1.20
N PRO A 89 6.13 -15.58 2.03
CA PRO A 89 5.83 -15.56 3.47
C PRO A 89 6.37 -14.33 4.21
N ALA A 90 7.60 -13.92 3.88
CA ALA A 90 8.23 -12.73 4.47
C ALA A 90 7.47 -11.43 4.14
N GLN A 91 6.89 -11.34 2.94
CA GLN A 91 6.11 -10.17 2.54
C GLN A 91 4.69 -10.24 3.12
N ARG A 92 4.07 -11.42 3.06
CA ARG A 92 2.74 -11.71 3.63
C ARG A 92 2.65 -11.40 5.13
N ALA A 93 3.74 -11.58 5.88
CA ALA A 93 3.83 -11.21 7.28
C ALA A 93 3.58 -9.71 7.57
N HIS A 94 3.61 -8.86 6.54
CA HIS A 94 3.28 -7.43 6.65
C HIS A 94 1.80 -7.10 6.36
N ALA A 95 0.98 -8.09 6.00
CA ALA A 95 -0.46 -7.92 5.87
C ALA A 95 -1.14 -7.79 7.23
N SER A 96 -2.38 -7.27 7.25
CA SER A 96 -3.22 -7.21 8.45
C SER A 96 -3.47 -8.60 9.01
N ASP A 97 -3.24 -8.89 10.29
CA ASP A 97 -3.39 -10.23 10.89
C ASP A 97 -4.72 -10.94 10.56
N THR A 98 -5.80 -10.19 10.40
CA THR A 98 -7.15 -10.69 10.10
C THR A 98 -7.42 -10.95 8.62
N TRP A 99 -6.44 -10.77 7.72
CA TRP A 99 -6.66 -10.83 6.27
C TRP A 99 -7.14 -12.21 5.79
N LEU A 100 -6.74 -13.30 6.47
CA LEU A 100 -7.19 -14.66 6.16
C LEU A 100 -8.65 -14.88 6.58
N ASP A 101 -9.05 -14.37 7.74
CA ASP A 101 -10.44 -14.48 8.21
C ASP A 101 -11.37 -13.75 7.24
N CYS A 102 -10.98 -12.53 6.82
CA CYS A 102 -11.74 -11.77 5.84
C CYS A 102 -11.76 -12.42 4.45
N LEU A 103 -10.70 -13.11 4.03
CA LEU A 103 -10.74 -13.90 2.80
C LEU A 103 -11.77 -15.04 2.91
N GLY A 104 -11.85 -15.70 4.07
CA GLY A 104 -12.89 -16.69 4.37
C GLY A 104 -14.29 -16.13 4.21
N GLU A 105 -14.55 -14.93 4.76
CA GLU A 105 -15.85 -14.24 4.64
C GLU A 105 -16.20 -13.87 3.19
N VAL A 106 -15.23 -13.53 2.35
CA VAL A 106 -15.49 -13.23 0.92
C VAL A 106 -15.81 -14.48 0.10
N CYS A 107 -15.33 -15.65 0.53
CA CYS A 107 -15.51 -16.91 -0.20
C CYS A 107 -16.74 -17.72 0.23
N GLY A 108 -17.41 -17.31 1.32
CA GLY A 108 -18.48 -18.06 2.00
C GLY A 108 -19.88 -17.52 1.75
#